data_AF-A0A060CHN1-F1
#
_entry.id   AF-A0A060CHN1-F1
#
_cell.length_a   1.000
_cell.length_b   1.000
_cell.length_c   1.000
_cell.angle_alpha   90.00
_cell.angle_beta   90.00
_cell.angle_gamma   90.00
#
_symmetry.space_group_name_H-M   'P 1'
#
loop_
_entity.id
_entity.type
_entity.pdbx_description
1 polymer ?
#
loop_
_entity_poly.entity_id
_entity_poly.type
_entity_poly.pdbx_seq_one_letter_code
_entity_poly.pdbx_strand_id
1 'polypeptide(L)' 'MSPKQGVFIEFSKNISVSGITFINPTHYTIYGGQSTSLNINNIKSFSCERASDGVDIMSCSDVIINNVF' A
#
# COMPACT_ATOMS: atom_id res chain seq x y z
N MET A 1 -20.12 -1.04 -1.40
CA MET A 1 -19.01 -2.00 -1.45
C MET A 1 -18.03 -1.63 -0.37
N SER A 2 -17.51 -2.59 0.40
CA SER A 2 -16.40 -2.32 1.31
C SER A 2 -15.12 -2.08 0.51
N PRO A 3 -14.22 -1.19 0.99
CA PRO A 3 -12.90 -1.05 0.38
C PRO A 3 -12.15 -2.39 0.48
N LYS A 4 -11.53 -2.80 -0.63
CA LYS A 4 -10.83 -4.08 -0.72
C LYS A 4 -9.41 -3.98 -0.17
N GLN A 5 -8.75 -2.85 -0.42
CA GLN A 5 -7.39 -2.56 -0.01
C GLN A 5 -7.35 -1.83 1.35
N GLY A 6 -6.24 -1.95 2.08
CA GLY A 6 -5.99 -1.15 3.28
C GLY A 6 -5.82 0.33 2.94
N VAL A 7 -4.99 0.63 1.93
CA VAL A 7 -4.78 1.97 1.37
C VAL A 7 -4.81 1.88 -0.16
N PHE A 8 -5.54 2.79 -0.79
CA PHE A 8 -5.71 2.87 -2.24
C PHE A 8 -5.25 4.24 -2.75
N ILE A 9 -4.19 4.26 -3.55
CA ILE A 9 -3.60 5.49 -4.11
C ILE A 9 -3.58 5.34 -5.63
N GLU A 10 -4.27 6.24 -6.35
CA GLU A 10 -4.21 6.30 -7.81
C GLU A 10 -4.04 7.71 -8.33
N PHE A 11 -3.38 7.85 -9.49
CA PHE A 11 -3.22 9.13 -10.20
C PHE A 11 -2.70 10.28 -9.32
N SER A 12 -1.81 9.96 -8.37
CA SER A 12 -1.42 10.85 -7.28
C SER A 12 0.07 11.20 -7.32
N LYS A 13 0.43 12.31 -6.66
CA LYS A 13 1.83 12.75 -6.52
C LYS A 13 2.14 13.18 -5.10
N ASN A 14 3.34 12.86 -4.62
CA ASN A 14 3.87 13.28 -3.30
C ASN A 14 3.03 12.75 -2.13
N ILE A 15 2.78 11.44 -2.11
CA ILE A 15 2.02 10.79 -1.04
C ILE A 15 2.96 10.10 -0.07
N SER A 16 2.68 10.25 1.23
CA SER A 16 3.37 9.51 2.29
C SER A 16 2.38 8.68 3.09
N VAL A 17 2.68 7.40 3.27
CA VAL A 17 1.91 6.47 4.11
C VAL A 17 2.85 5.93 5.17
N SER A 18 2.55 6.14 6.46
CA SER A 18 3.46 5.68 7.49
C SER A 18 2.84 5.32 8.84
N GLY A 19 3.47 4.37 9.53
CA GLY A 19 3.16 4.02 10.92
C GLY A 19 1.92 3.15 11.13
N ILE A 20 1.35 2.60 10.05
CA ILE A 20 0.09 1.86 10.11
C ILE A 20 0.35 0.37 10.22
N THR A 21 -0.37 -0.30 11.12
CA THR A 21 -0.46 -1.77 11.18
C THR A 21 -1.80 -2.20 10.61
N PHE A 22 -1.77 -3.08 9.61
CA PHE A 22 -2.95 -3.63 8.96
C PHE A 22 -3.15 -5.08 9.40
N ILE A 23 -4.37 -5.39 9.82
CA ILE A 23 -4.78 -6.74 10.23
C ILE A 23 -5.86 -7.22 9.27
N ASN A 24 -5.53 -8.29 8.57
CA ASN A 24 -6.33 -9.01 7.58
C ASN A 24 -7.08 -8.12 6.57
N PRO A 25 -6.39 -7.26 5.81
CA PRO A 25 -7.02 -6.59 4.67
C PRO A 25 -7.56 -7.63 3.68
N THR A 26 -8.71 -7.36 3.07
CA THR A 26 -9.40 -8.30 2.18
C THR A 26 -8.75 -8.47 0.80
N HIS A 27 -7.69 -7.70 0.54
CA HIS A 27 -6.87 -7.70 -0.67
C HIS A 27 -5.53 -7.01 -0.33
N TYR A 28 -5.01 -6.15 -1.20
CA TYR A 28 -3.72 -5.47 -1.00
C TYR A 28 -3.72 -4.61 0.27
N THR A 29 -2.62 -4.64 1.02
CA THR A 29 -2.49 -3.75 2.16
C THR A 29 -2.29 -2.31 1.70
N ILE A 30 -1.35 -2.07 0.79
CA ILE A 30 -1.21 -0.80 0.08
C ILE A 30 -1.21 -1.08 -1.42
N TYR A 31 -2.05 -0.38 -2.15
CA TYR A 31 -2.05 -0.35 -3.61
C TYR A 31 -1.71 1.05 -4.12
N GLY A 32 -0.74 1.13 -5.03
CA GLY A 32 -0.38 2.33 -5.77
C GLY A 32 -0.53 2.13 -7.27
N GLY A 33 -1.42 2.87 -7.92
CA GLY A 33 -1.63 2.87 -9.36
C GLY A 33 -1.26 4.20 -10.01
N GLN A 34 -0.48 4.18 -11.09
CA GLN A 34 -0.19 5.37 -11.93
C GLN A 34 0.16 6.64 -11.13
N SER A 35 1.01 6.48 -10.10
CA SER A 35 1.36 7.55 -9.16
C SER A 35 2.86 7.78 -9.12
N THR A 36 3.29 8.96 -8.66
CA THR A 36 4.72 9.33 -8.61
C THR A 36 5.10 9.93 -7.25
N SER A 37 6.33 9.71 -6.78
CA SER A 37 6.80 10.21 -5.48
C SER A 37 5.96 9.66 -4.33
N LEU A 38 6.04 8.34 -4.14
CA LEU A 38 5.38 7.62 -3.05
C LEU A 38 6.41 7.26 -1.97
N ASN A 39 6.13 7.61 -0.71
CA ASN A 39 6.94 7.22 0.44
C ASN A 39 6.12 6.34 1.40
N ILE A 40 6.43 5.06 1.43
CA ILE A 40 5.77 4.05 2.27
C ILE A 40 6.76 3.64 3.35
N ASN A 41 6.47 3.97 4.61
CA ASN A 41 7.42 3.79 5.70
C ASN A 41 6.80 3.26 6.99
N ASN A 42 7.45 2.34 7.70
CA ASN A 42 6.95 1.84 8.99
C ASN A 42 5.55 1.22 8.87
N ILE A 43 5.38 0.33 7.89
CA ILE A 43 4.13 -0.40 7.65
C ILE A 43 4.28 -1.83 8.14
N LYS A 44 3.26 -2.34 8.83
CA LYS A 44 3.18 -3.75 9.23
C LYS A 44 1.92 -4.36 8.63
N SER A 45 2.04 -5.49 7.97
CA SER A 45 0.88 -6.21 7.42
C SER A 45 0.82 -7.65 7.91
N PHE A 46 -0.37 -8.05 8.35
CA PHE A 46 -0.68 -9.41 8.72
C PHE A 46 -1.94 -9.82 7.96
N SER A 47 -1.81 -10.58 6.88
CA SER A 47 -2.91 -10.99 6.02
C SER A 47 -2.96 -12.51 5.84
N CYS A 48 -4.17 -13.05 5.70
CA CYS A 48 -4.39 -14.46 5.35
C CYS A 48 -5.42 -14.67 4.23
N GLU A 49 -5.93 -13.58 3.63
CA GLU A 49 -6.86 -13.63 2.50
C GLU A 49 -6.15 -13.90 1.16
N ARG A 50 -6.92 -14.23 0.12
CA ARG A 50 -6.41 -14.41 -1.24
C ARG A 50 -5.98 -13.06 -1.84
N ALA A 51 -4.87 -13.05 -2.58
CA ALA A 51 -4.34 -11.86 -3.26
C ALA A 51 -4.10 -10.68 -2.29
N SER A 52 -3.57 -10.99 -1.11
CA SER A 52 -3.41 -10.06 0.00
C SER A 52 -1.99 -9.51 0.14
N ASP A 53 -1.40 -9.12 -1.00
CA ASP A 53 -0.03 -8.63 -1.04
C ASP A 53 0.15 -7.41 -0.12
N GLY A 54 1.31 -7.33 0.54
CA GLY A 54 1.60 -6.24 1.48
C GLY A 54 1.72 -4.88 0.77
N VAL A 55 2.43 -4.81 -0.34
CA VAL A 55 2.51 -3.59 -1.15
C VAL A 55 2.49 -3.97 -2.61
N ASP A 56 1.54 -3.43 -3.36
CA ASP A 56 1.42 -3.61 -4.80
C ASP A 56 1.53 -2.24 -5.49
N ILE A 57 2.50 -2.10 -6.40
CA ILE A 57 2.88 -0.85 -7.06
C ILE A 57 2.81 -1.05 -8.58
N MET A 58 1.77 -0.50 -9.19
CA MET A 58 1.42 -0.68 -10.59
C MET A 58 1.62 0.63 -11.36
N SER A 59 2.54 0.63 -12.34
CA SER A 59 2.84 1.79 -13.19
C SER A 59 3.18 3.08 -12.42
N CYS A 60 3.80 2.96 -11.24
CA CYS A 60 4.28 4.10 -10.46
C CYS A 60 5.76 4.40 -10.71
N SER A 61 6.19 5.61 -10.39
CA SER A 61 7.60 6.03 -10.44
C SER A 61 8.02 6.73 -9.13
N ASP A 62 9.32 6.77 -8.85
CA ASP A 62 9.89 7.39 -7.64
C ASP A 62 9.23 6.90 -6.35
N VAL A 63 9.32 5.59 -6.11
CA VAL A 63 8.70 4.92 -4.96
C VAL A 63 9.79 4.49 -3.97
N ILE A 64 9.63 4.91 -2.72
CA ILE A 64 10.48 4.54 -1.59
C ILE A 64 9.65 3.70 -0.63
N ILE A 65 10.13 2.49 -0.34
CA ILE A 65 9.52 1.57 0.64
C ILE A 65 10.58 1.25 1.69
N ASN A 66 10.34 1.65 2.94
CA ASN A 66 11.31 1.51 4.03
C ASN A 66 10.66 0.99 5.31
N ASN A 67 11.43 0.23 6.11
CA ASN A 67 11.00 -0.25 7.42
C ASN A 67 9.62 -0.94 7.38
N VAL A 68 9.47 -1.98 6.57
CA VAL A 68 8.22 -2.74 6.44
C VAL A 68 8.34 -4.13 7.06
N PHE A 69 7.23 -4.65 7.58
CA PHE A 69 7.09 -6.00 8.13
C PHE A 69 5.87 -6.70 7.53
#